data_AF-A0A9E0Q8L6-F1
#
_entry.id   AF-A0A9E0Q8L6-F1
#
_cell.length_a   1.000
_cell.length_b   1.000
_cell.length_c   1.000
_cell.angle_alpha   90.00
_cell.angle_beta   90.00
_cell.angle_gamma   90.00
#
_symmetry.space_group_name_H-M   'P 1'
#
loop_
_entity.id
_entity.type
_entity.pdbx_description
1 polymer ?
#
loop_
_entity_poly.entity_id
_entity_poly.type
_entity_poly.pdbx_seq_one_letter_code
_entity_poly.pdbx_strand_id
1 'polypeptide(L)'
;MTENKWLRLASLSLMLILAFACKKDEEEDTKLYMEGALVANIPSYLIAGQDLNIKAEGISKPVDSLTYKWFTKGFSVDSLLGSEIIIKAPVKPGDYTISLYITHPRYSTKTQSFNTTVVNPNADSSFGGVVRSDKLFEDNRDGAKYNYATIGTLDWFTFNLNWKGSGKPYLLIEALGELYGRLYTWEEAKTACPEGWRLPDNKDWENLAKELNGGAALAFDGKWAGIGSKISAKATINSVNMWKYSPNFQYLNQFGWNAIPAGNSTGSYRTFLNRGEYATWWSADQKDNNNGFYRFIYFDSPDFPYNFASKSTFGASVRCVRDASAK
;
A
#
# COMPACT_ATOMS: atom_id res chain seq x y z
N MET A 1 14.99 1.57 -99.97
CA MET A 1 13.98 0.57 -100.40
C MET A 1 13.05 0.38 -99.21
N THR A 2 11.94 1.13 -99.15
CA THR A 2 10.58 0.68 -99.53
C THR A 2 10.12 -0.50 -98.66
N GLU A 3 8.96 -0.56 -98.03
CA GLU A 3 7.71 0.22 -97.97
C GLU A 3 6.79 -0.52 -96.96
N ASN A 4 5.80 0.17 -96.37
CA ASN A 4 4.39 -0.24 -96.11
C ASN A 4 4.05 -1.64 -95.51
N LYS A 5 2.95 -1.91 -94.79
CA LYS A 5 1.79 -1.21 -94.23
C LYS A 5 0.98 -2.29 -93.42
N TRP A 6 0.41 -1.88 -92.29
CA TRP A 6 -0.98 -2.11 -91.82
C TRP A 6 -1.53 -3.49 -91.41
N LEU A 7 -2.03 -3.47 -90.15
CA LEU A 7 -3.28 -3.98 -89.58
C LEU A 7 -3.76 -5.41 -89.90
N ARG A 8 -3.91 -6.21 -88.83
CA ARG A 8 -5.05 -7.12 -88.67
C ARG A 8 -5.64 -7.03 -87.26
N LEU A 9 -6.97 -6.97 -87.24
CA LEU A 9 -7.86 -6.95 -86.09
C LEU A 9 -7.72 -8.22 -85.23
N ALA A 10 -7.80 -8.05 -83.92
CA ALA A 10 -8.12 -9.13 -82.99
C ALA A 10 -9.27 -8.71 -82.07
N SER A 11 -10.21 -9.63 -81.94
CA SER A 11 -11.54 -9.57 -81.36
C SER A 11 -11.62 -9.21 -79.88
N LEU A 12 -12.60 -8.36 -79.54
CA LEU A 12 -13.09 -8.11 -78.19
C LEU A 12 -13.92 -9.30 -77.70
N SER A 13 -13.49 -9.93 -76.61
CA SER A 13 -14.37 -10.70 -75.72
C SER A 13 -13.65 -10.90 -74.39
N LEU A 14 -14.00 -10.09 -73.38
CA LEU A 14 -13.56 -10.31 -72.00
C LEU A 14 -14.78 -10.38 -71.09
N MET A 15 -14.92 -11.56 -70.47
CA MET A 15 -15.97 -11.98 -69.56
C MET A 15 -16.12 -11.03 -68.36
N LEU A 16 -17.37 -10.75 -67.98
CA LEU A 16 -17.70 -10.21 -66.67
C LEU A 16 -17.27 -11.22 -65.59
N ILE A 17 -16.29 -10.83 -64.77
CA ILE A 17 -15.97 -11.52 -63.52
C ILE A 17 -16.95 -11.01 -62.47
N LEU A 18 -17.92 -11.84 -62.09
CA LEU A 18 -18.74 -11.62 -60.89
C LEU A 18 -17.83 -11.78 -59.67
N ALA A 19 -17.50 -10.67 -59.02
CA ALA A 19 -16.88 -10.67 -57.71
C ALA A 19 -17.89 -11.24 -56.70
N PHE A 20 -17.67 -12.47 -56.24
CA PHE A 20 -18.28 -12.95 -55.01
C PHE A 20 -17.66 -12.16 -53.85
N ALA A 21 -18.32 -11.05 -53.49
CA ALA A 21 -18.13 -10.43 -52.20
C ALA A 21 -18.64 -11.41 -51.15
N CYS A 22 -17.75 -11.96 -50.31
CA CYS A 22 -18.15 -12.56 -49.05
C CYS A 22 -18.88 -11.48 -48.24
N LYS A 23 -20.21 -11.50 -48.23
CA LYS A 23 -21.00 -10.82 -47.22
C LYS A 23 -20.66 -11.47 -45.89
N LYS A 24 -19.79 -10.81 -45.13
CA LYS A 24 -19.79 -10.96 -43.69
C LYS A 24 -21.08 -10.27 -43.24
N ASP A 25 -22.09 -11.05 -42.87
CA ASP A 25 -23.29 -10.49 -42.27
C ASP A 25 -22.86 -9.71 -41.03
N GLU A 26 -22.92 -8.38 -41.10
CA GLU A 26 -22.81 -7.53 -39.92
C GLU A 26 -24.13 -7.71 -39.17
N GLU A 27 -24.15 -8.61 -38.18
CA GLU A 27 -25.20 -8.58 -37.16
C GLU A 27 -25.17 -7.18 -36.53
N GLU A 28 -26.19 -6.36 -36.80
CA GLU A 28 -26.42 -5.14 -36.03
C GLU A 28 -26.50 -5.53 -34.55
N ASP A 29 -25.54 -5.06 -33.75
CA ASP A 29 -25.50 -5.30 -32.31
C ASP A 29 -26.63 -4.51 -31.65
N THR A 30 -27.84 -5.10 -31.69
CA THR A 30 -29.10 -4.54 -31.16
C THR A 30 -29.18 -4.56 -29.63
N LYS A 31 -28.07 -4.88 -28.94
CA LYS A 31 -28.04 -4.98 -27.48
C LYS A 31 -28.09 -3.62 -26.80
N LEU A 32 -28.89 -3.53 -25.74
CA LEU A 32 -28.99 -2.36 -24.88
C LEU A 32 -27.72 -2.22 -24.02
N TYR A 33 -27.44 -1.01 -23.53
CA TYR A 33 -26.32 -0.77 -22.62
C TYR A 33 -26.77 -0.76 -21.16
N MET A 34 -25.98 -1.39 -20.27
CA MET A 34 -26.28 -1.42 -18.83
C MET A 34 -26.05 -0.04 -18.20
N GLU A 35 -27.03 0.44 -17.43
CA GLU A 35 -26.92 1.69 -16.65
C GLU A 35 -26.26 1.43 -15.28
N GLY A 36 -25.58 2.44 -14.74
CA GLY A 36 -24.89 2.38 -13.45
C GLY A 36 -23.43 1.92 -13.55
N ALA A 37 -22.61 2.18 -12.53
CA ALA A 37 -21.18 1.81 -12.54
C ALA A 37 -20.99 0.45 -11.88
N LEU A 38 -20.20 -0.43 -12.50
CA LEU A 38 -19.89 -1.72 -11.91
C LEU A 38 -18.81 -1.57 -10.84
N VAL A 39 -19.16 -1.80 -9.58
CA VAL A 39 -18.25 -1.61 -8.45
C VAL A 39 -18.20 -2.86 -7.57
N ALA A 40 -17.04 -3.07 -6.94
CA ALA A 40 -16.84 -4.04 -5.88
C ALA A 40 -15.75 -3.51 -4.94
N ASN A 41 -15.88 -3.77 -3.65
CA ASN A 41 -14.88 -3.35 -2.67
C ASN A 41 -13.77 -4.42 -2.57
N ILE A 42 -12.73 -4.27 -3.39
CA ILE A 42 -11.55 -5.13 -3.37
C ILE A 42 -10.36 -4.28 -2.92
N PRO A 43 -9.77 -4.56 -1.73
CA PRO A 43 -8.60 -3.85 -1.26
C PRO A 43 -7.44 -3.95 -2.25
N SER A 44 -6.65 -2.89 -2.40
CA SER A 44 -5.46 -2.91 -3.26
C SER A 44 -4.29 -3.71 -2.68
N TYR A 45 -4.36 -4.07 -1.39
CA TYR A 45 -3.42 -4.98 -0.74
C TYR A 45 -4.17 -6.02 0.10
N LEU A 46 -3.67 -7.25 0.08
CA LEU A 46 -4.22 -8.38 0.84
C LEU A 46 -3.11 -9.12 1.57
N ILE A 47 -3.42 -9.66 2.75
CA ILE A 47 -2.54 -10.63 3.41
C ILE A 47 -2.69 -11.99 2.72
N ALA A 48 -1.56 -12.67 2.50
CA ALA A 48 -1.52 -14.01 1.94
C ALA A 48 -2.46 -14.96 2.70
N GLY A 49 -3.34 -15.65 1.98
CA GLY A 49 -4.32 -16.57 2.57
C GLY A 49 -5.53 -15.91 3.25
N GLN A 50 -5.66 -14.58 3.27
CA GLN A 50 -6.82 -13.94 3.89
C GLN A 50 -8.14 -14.32 3.20
N ASP A 51 -9.23 -14.36 3.95
CA ASP A 51 -10.58 -14.45 3.39
C ASP A 51 -11.02 -13.10 2.79
N LEU A 52 -11.74 -13.17 1.68
CA LEU A 52 -12.42 -12.06 1.04
C LEU A 52 -13.88 -12.42 0.81
N ASN A 53 -14.77 -11.60 1.34
CA ASN A 53 -16.17 -11.56 0.90
C ASN A 53 -16.33 -10.37 -0.04
N ILE A 54 -16.70 -10.63 -1.30
CA ILE A 54 -16.75 -9.64 -2.37
C ILE A 54 -18.16 -9.61 -2.94
N LYS A 55 -18.74 -8.41 -3.02
CA LYS A 55 -20.07 -8.18 -3.58
C LYS A 55 -19.98 -7.23 -4.78
N ALA A 56 -20.67 -7.60 -5.86
CA ALA A 56 -20.87 -6.78 -7.04
C ALA A 56 -22.05 -5.82 -6.83
N GLU A 57 -21.85 -4.53 -7.09
CA GLU A 57 -22.87 -3.51 -6.91
C GLU A 57 -22.86 -2.47 -8.04
N GLY A 58 -23.86 -1.60 -8.04
CA GLY A 58 -23.89 -0.36 -8.82
C GLY A 58 -24.51 -0.42 -10.22
N ILE A 59 -24.84 -1.60 -10.74
CA ILE A 59 -25.71 -1.71 -11.94
C ILE A 59 -27.14 -1.35 -11.55
N SER A 60 -27.72 -0.36 -12.22
CA SER A 60 -29.08 0.12 -11.98
C SER A 60 -30.09 -0.38 -13.01
N LYS A 61 -29.66 -0.68 -14.24
CA LYS A 61 -30.49 -1.36 -15.26
C LYS A 61 -29.65 -2.30 -16.14
N PRO A 62 -30.15 -3.50 -16.48
CA PRO A 62 -31.41 -4.09 -16.01
C PRO A 62 -31.30 -4.51 -14.53
N VAL A 63 -32.43 -4.69 -13.86
CA VAL A 63 -32.48 -5.14 -12.45
C VAL A 63 -32.73 -6.64 -12.31
N ASP A 64 -33.02 -7.30 -13.42
CA ASP A 64 -33.34 -8.73 -13.52
C ASP A 64 -32.33 -9.44 -14.42
N SER A 65 -32.31 -10.78 -14.34
CA SER A 65 -31.62 -11.64 -15.30
C SER A 65 -30.12 -11.36 -15.49
N LEU A 66 -29.49 -10.72 -14.51
CA LEU A 66 -28.05 -10.46 -14.49
C LEU A 66 -27.29 -11.73 -14.08
N THR A 67 -26.34 -12.14 -14.90
CA THR A 67 -25.39 -13.20 -14.54
C THR A 67 -24.04 -12.59 -14.18
N TYR A 68 -23.59 -12.84 -12.96
CA TYR A 68 -22.32 -12.36 -12.43
C TYR A 68 -21.30 -13.49 -12.52
N LYS A 69 -20.22 -13.26 -13.27
CA LYS A 69 -19.11 -14.20 -13.40
C LYS A 69 -17.81 -13.55 -12.98
N TRP A 70 -17.17 -14.16 -12.00
CA TRP A 70 -15.87 -13.76 -11.49
C TRP A 70 -14.77 -14.63 -12.07
N PHE A 71 -13.63 -14.02 -12.36
CA PHE A 71 -12.37 -14.67 -12.69
C PHE A 71 -11.30 -14.19 -11.70
N THR A 72 -10.76 -15.12 -10.95
CA THR A 72 -9.98 -14.90 -9.74
C THR A 72 -8.74 -15.80 -9.78
N LYS A 73 -8.00 -15.74 -10.89
CA LYS A 73 -6.88 -16.65 -11.15
C LYS A 73 -5.84 -16.60 -10.02
N GLY A 74 -5.53 -17.76 -9.45
CA GLY A 74 -4.54 -17.92 -8.38
C GLY A 74 -5.10 -17.74 -6.96
N PHE A 75 -6.35 -17.33 -6.80
CA PHE A 75 -7.08 -17.38 -5.53
C PHE A 75 -7.52 -18.81 -5.24
N SER A 76 -8.24 -19.05 -4.14
CA SER A 76 -8.74 -20.38 -3.78
C SER A 76 -9.62 -21.05 -4.85
N VAL A 77 -10.29 -20.26 -5.68
CA VAL A 77 -11.13 -20.72 -6.80
C VAL A 77 -10.91 -19.76 -7.97
N ASP A 78 -10.65 -20.27 -9.17
CA ASP A 78 -10.29 -19.44 -10.33
C ASP A 78 -11.49 -18.80 -11.04
N SER A 79 -12.70 -19.34 -10.88
CA SER A 79 -13.93 -18.75 -11.42
C SER A 79 -15.14 -19.13 -10.58
N LEU A 80 -16.02 -18.15 -10.33
CA LEU A 80 -17.24 -18.33 -9.56
C LEU A 80 -18.41 -17.60 -10.24
N LEU A 81 -19.63 -18.05 -9.93
CA LEU A 81 -20.87 -17.37 -10.27
C LEU A 81 -21.52 -16.82 -9.00
N GLY A 82 -22.16 -15.66 -9.11
CA GLY A 82 -22.90 -15.04 -8.01
C GLY A 82 -22.61 -13.54 -7.87
N SER A 83 -23.62 -12.80 -7.42
CA SER A 83 -23.48 -11.37 -7.11
C SER A 83 -22.62 -11.13 -5.86
N GLU A 84 -22.48 -12.13 -5.00
CA GLU A 84 -21.59 -12.16 -3.84
C GLU A 84 -20.80 -13.48 -3.87
N ILE A 85 -19.49 -13.40 -3.60
CA ILE A 85 -18.58 -14.55 -3.61
C ILE A 85 -17.64 -14.49 -2.40
N ILE A 86 -17.19 -15.67 -1.97
CA ILE A 86 -16.17 -15.82 -0.94
C ILE A 86 -14.96 -16.54 -1.54
N ILE A 87 -13.78 -15.92 -1.45
CA ILE A 87 -12.51 -16.47 -1.94
C ILE A 87 -11.40 -16.22 -0.92
N LYS A 88 -10.32 -17.01 -0.96
CA LYS A 88 -9.09 -16.73 -0.21
C LYS A 88 -8.01 -16.17 -1.12
N ALA A 89 -7.29 -15.16 -0.62
CA ALA A 89 -6.11 -14.62 -1.28
C ALA A 89 -5.06 -15.73 -1.51
N PRO A 90 -4.31 -15.68 -2.62
CA PRO A 90 -3.18 -16.56 -2.87
C PRO A 90 -2.21 -16.61 -1.67
N VAL A 91 -1.59 -17.77 -1.42
CA VAL A 91 -0.50 -17.87 -0.43
C VAL A 91 0.80 -17.26 -0.95
N LYS A 92 0.97 -17.20 -2.28
CA LYS A 92 2.13 -16.65 -2.95
C LYS A 92 2.01 -15.13 -3.05
N PRO A 93 2.94 -14.35 -2.47
CA PRO A 93 2.96 -12.90 -2.65
C PRO A 93 3.16 -12.51 -4.11
N GLY A 94 2.57 -11.37 -4.51
CA GLY A 94 2.65 -10.86 -5.88
C GLY A 94 1.42 -10.05 -6.26
N ASP A 95 1.38 -9.60 -7.52
CA ASP A 95 0.25 -8.85 -8.05
C ASP A 95 -0.75 -9.78 -8.72
N TYR A 96 -2.04 -9.51 -8.47
CA TYR A 96 -3.15 -10.30 -8.97
C TYR A 96 -4.26 -9.38 -9.49
N THR A 97 -5.04 -9.91 -10.43
CA THR A 97 -6.20 -9.23 -10.98
C THR A 97 -7.43 -10.09 -10.77
N ILE A 98 -8.49 -9.48 -10.24
CA ILE A 98 -9.84 -10.05 -10.17
C ILE A 98 -10.68 -9.36 -11.24
N SER A 99 -11.32 -10.13 -12.11
CA SER A 99 -12.20 -9.60 -13.16
C SER A 99 -13.62 -10.06 -12.95
N LEU A 100 -14.57 -9.14 -13.12
CA LEU A 100 -16.00 -9.35 -12.97
C LEU A 100 -16.68 -9.03 -14.30
N TYR A 101 -17.43 -9.99 -14.79
CA TYR A 101 -18.26 -9.88 -15.98
C TYR A 101 -19.72 -9.98 -15.57
N ILE A 102 -20.52 -9.01 -16.00
CA ILE A 102 -21.96 -9.06 -15.90
C ILE A 102 -22.52 -9.23 -17.31
N THR A 103 -23.24 -10.32 -17.51
CA THR A 103 -23.91 -10.64 -18.77
C THR A 103 -25.41 -10.63 -18.59
N HIS A 104 -26.12 -10.34 -19.69
CA HIS A 104 -27.57 -10.36 -19.75
C HIS A 104 -28.02 -10.64 -21.21
N PRO A 105 -29.15 -11.32 -21.45
CA PRO A 105 -29.57 -11.70 -22.82
C PRO A 105 -29.76 -10.51 -23.77
N ARG A 106 -30.36 -9.42 -23.28
CA ARG A 106 -30.70 -8.22 -24.07
C ARG A 106 -29.71 -7.07 -23.97
N TYR A 107 -28.69 -7.18 -23.11
CA TYR A 107 -27.78 -6.08 -22.82
C TYR A 107 -26.35 -6.49 -23.09
N SER A 108 -25.54 -5.54 -23.56
CA SER A 108 -24.11 -5.74 -23.78
C SER A 108 -23.41 -6.03 -22.46
N THR A 109 -22.47 -6.98 -22.50
CA THR A 109 -21.68 -7.39 -21.33
C THR A 109 -20.93 -6.20 -20.74
N LYS A 110 -20.96 -6.06 -19.42
CA LYS A 110 -20.15 -5.08 -18.69
C LYS A 110 -19.05 -5.79 -17.90
N THR A 111 -17.85 -5.24 -17.95
CA THR A 111 -16.67 -5.83 -17.30
C THR A 111 -15.99 -4.80 -16.40
N GLN A 112 -15.49 -5.23 -15.26
CA GLN A 112 -14.61 -4.45 -14.39
C GLN A 112 -13.45 -5.34 -13.92
N SER A 113 -12.24 -4.77 -13.89
CA SER A 113 -11.06 -5.43 -13.31
C SER A 113 -10.56 -4.66 -12.09
N PHE A 114 -10.08 -5.41 -11.11
CA PHE A 114 -9.57 -4.92 -9.84
C PHE A 114 -8.18 -5.50 -9.63
N ASN A 115 -7.20 -4.64 -9.42
CA ASN A 115 -5.83 -5.06 -9.16
C ASN A 115 -5.56 -5.04 -7.65
N THR A 116 -4.84 -6.05 -7.18
CA THR A 116 -4.43 -6.15 -5.78
C THR A 116 -3.03 -6.75 -5.67
N THR A 117 -2.28 -6.32 -4.67
CA THR A 117 -0.99 -6.89 -4.29
C THR A 117 -1.18 -7.77 -3.06
N VAL A 118 -0.85 -9.05 -3.17
CA VAL A 118 -0.80 -9.97 -2.03
C VAL A 118 0.58 -9.88 -1.38
N VAL A 119 0.59 -9.73 -0.05
CA VAL A 119 1.80 -9.59 0.77
C VAL A 119 1.81 -10.59 1.92
N ASN A 120 3.00 -10.95 2.37
CA ASN A 120 3.24 -11.75 3.57
C ASN A 120 4.25 -11.00 4.47
N PRO A 121 3.78 -10.30 5.52
CA PRO A 121 4.64 -9.53 6.43
C PRO A 121 5.73 -10.36 7.14
N ASN A 122 5.56 -11.69 7.19
CA ASN A 122 6.47 -12.60 7.89
C ASN A 122 7.48 -13.28 6.95
N ALA A 123 7.42 -13.04 5.64
CA ALA A 123 8.34 -13.62 4.68
C ALA A 123 9.26 -12.55 4.09
N ASP A 124 10.57 -12.73 4.16
CA ASP A 124 11.55 -11.75 3.66
C ASP A 124 11.46 -11.50 2.15
N SER A 125 10.96 -12.47 1.39
CA SER A 125 10.68 -12.32 -0.05
C SER A 125 9.53 -11.34 -0.33
N SER A 126 8.68 -11.08 0.67
CA SER A 126 7.53 -10.19 0.57
C SER A 126 7.67 -8.93 1.42
N PHE A 127 8.15 -9.01 2.66
CA PHE A 127 8.51 -7.86 3.48
C PHE A 127 9.97 -7.98 3.94
N GLY A 128 10.86 -7.53 3.06
CA GLY A 128 12.30 -7.70 3.18
C GLY A 128 13.04 -6.42 3.57
N GLY A 129 14.36 -6.52 3.78
CA GLY A 129 15.23 -5.37 4.05
C GLY A 129 15.08 -4.74 5.44
N VAL A 130 14.24 -5.32 6.29
CA VAL A 130 14.09 -5.00 7.72
C VAL A 130 14.83 -6.02 8.57
N VAL A 131 15.16 -5.65 9.81
CA VAL A 131 15.84 -6.51 10.79
C VAL A 131 14.87 -6.82 11.93
N ARG A 132 14.57 -8.10 12.15
CA ARG A 132 13.74 -8.56 13.27
C ARG A 132 14.66 -9.05 14.39
N SER A 133 14.62 -8.38 15.54
CA SER A 133 15.39 -8.82 16.71
C SER A 133 14.74 -10.02 17.36
N ASP A 134 15.53 -10.81 18.07
CA ASP A 134 15.12 -11.96 18.88
C ASP A 134 14.40 -11.55 20.18
N LYS A 135 14.46 -10.25 20.53
CA LYS A 135 13.69 -9.65 21.62
C LYS A 135 12.27 -9.31 21.17
N LEU A 136 11.29 -9.92 21.83
CA LEU A 136 9.87 -9.76 21.54
C LEU A 136 9.10 -9.33 22.80
N PHE A 137 8.15 -8.44 22.61
CA PHE A 137 7.12 -8.09 23.57
C PHE A 137 5.76 -8.49 22.99
N GLU A 138 4.95 -9.21 23.75
CA GLU A 138 3.57 -9.53 23.39
C GLU A 138 2.63 -8.56 24.08
N ASP A 139 1.80 -7.85 23.30
CA ASP A 139 0.82 -6.92 23.81
C ASP A 139 -0.44 -7.67 24.23
N ASN A 140 -0.68 -7.75 25.55
CA ASN A 140 -1.83 -8.48 26.11
C ASN A 140 -3.20 -7.94 25.66
N ARG A 141 -3.25 -6.73 25.06
CA ARG A 141 -4.51 -6.13 24.60
C ARG A 141 -5.04 -6.76 23.32
N ASP A 142 -4.15 -7.27 22.45
CA ASP A 142 -4.52 -7.82 21.13
C ASP A 142 -3.69 -9.04 20.69
N GLY A 143 -2.72 -9.49 21.51
CA GLY A 143 -1.82 -10.59 21.19
C GLY A 143 -0.76 -10.24 20.13
N ALA A 144 -0.65 -8.97 19.72
CA ALA A 144 0.35 -8.56 18.75
C ALA A 144 1.76 -8.65 19.35
N LYS A 145 2.72 -9.08 18.53
CA LYS A 145 4.11 -9.24 18.92
C LYS A 145 4.96 -8.14 18.30
N TYR A 146 5.67 -7.40 19.14
CA TYR A 146 6.53 -6.30 18.74
C TYR A 146 7.98 -6.63 19.05
N ASN A 147 8.82 -6.60 18.01
CA ASN A 147 10.26 -6.64 18.19
C ASN A 147 10.73 -5.34 18.86
N TYR A 148 11.73 -5.46 19.73
CA TYR A 148 12.37 -4.31 20.34
C TYR A 148 13.89 -4.44 20.39
N ALA A 149 14.58 -3.31 20.50
CA ALA A 149 16.03 -3.24 20.64
C ALA A 149 16.41 -2.29 21.77
N THR A 150 17.45 -2.64 22.52
CA THR A 150 18.01 -1.76 23.54
C THR A 150 18.98 -0.78 22.88
N ILE A 151 18.71 0.51 22.98
CA ILE A 151 19.52 1.60 22.42
C ILE A 151 19.80 2.59 23.54
N GLY A 152 21.06 2.67 23.95
CA GLY A 152 21.46 3.40 25.15
C GLY A 152 20.77 2.83 26.39
N THR A 153 20.00 3.66 27.09
CA THR A 153 19.27 3.30 28.32
C THR A 153 17.81 2.91 28.08
N LEU A 154 17.35 2.84 26.82
CA LEU A 154 15.96 2.61 26.48
C LEU A 154 15.79 1.34 25.63
N ASP A 155 14.70 0.63 25.85
CA ASP A 155 14.17 -0.34 24.88
C ASP A 155 13.22 0.39 23.93
N TRP A 156 13.43 0.20 22.62
CA TRP A 156 12.62 0.78 21.55
C TRP A 156 11.92 -0.30 20.75
N PHE A 157 10.63 -0.14 20.47
CA PHE A 157 10.00 -0.91 19.40
C PHE A 157 10.72 -0.66 18.08
N THR A 158 11.04 -1.74 17.37
CA THR A 158 11.74 -1.72 16.08
C THR A 158 10.79 -1.80 14.87
N PHE A 159 9.48 -1.84 15.11
CA PHE A 159 8.43 -1.59 14.11
C PHE A 159 7.40 -0.59 14.64
N ASN A 160 6.65 0.05 13.73
CA ASN A 160 5.58 0.96 14.12
C ASN A 160 4.46 0.19 14.82
N LEU A 161 3.86 0.79 15.84
CA LEU A 161 2.73 0.19 16.57
C LEU A 161 1.54 -0.08 15.64
N ASN A 162 0.93 -1.27 15.73
CA ASN A 162 -0.24 -1.68 14.94
C ASN A 162 -1.45 -2.04 15.83
N TRP A 163 -1.53 -1.47 17.03
CA TRP A 163 -2.62 -1.70 17.97
C TRP A 163 -3.95 -1.23 17.40
N LYS A 164 -4.95 -2.13 17.31
CA LYS A 164 -6.22 -1.86 16.62
C LYS A 164 -7.24 -1.07 17.44
N GLY A 165 -6.96 -0.82 18.72
CA GLY A 165 -7.87 -0.08 19.62
C GLY A 165 -8.02 1.40 19.26
N SER A 166 -7.08 1.97 18.52
CA SER A 166 -7.16 3.32 17.95
C SER A 166 -6.35 3.42 16.66
N GLY A 167 -6.25 4.61 16.08
CA GLY A 167 -5.53 4.83 14.83
C GLY A 167 -6.13 4.12 13.63
N LYS A 168 -5.54 4.36 12.46
CA LYS A 168 -5.96 3.76 11.19
C LYS A 168 -4.77 3.26 10.38
N PRO A 169 -4.87 2.09 9.72
CA PRO A 169 -3.86 1.69 8.77
C PRO A 169 -3.91 2.62 7.56
N TYR A 170 -2.82 2.70 6.80
CA TYR A 170 -2.75 3.55 5.63
C TYR A 170 -3.85 3.18 4.61
N LEU A 171 -4.57 4.18 4.07
CA LEU A 171 -5.74 4.00 3.18
C LEU A 171 -6.88 3.14 3.77
N LEU A 172 -6.91 2.93 5.08
CA LEU A 172 -7.86 2.02 5.74
C LEU A 172 -7.73 0.56 5.28
N ILE A 173 -6.55 0.17 4.78
CA ILE A 173 -6.26 -1.19 4.32
C ILE A 173 -5.49 -1.94 5.40
N GLU A 174 -6.11 -2.94 6.04
CA GLU A 174 -5.51 -3.71 7.14
C GLU A 174 -4.16 -4.34 6.75
N ALA A 175 -4.02 -4.84 5.52
CA ALA A 175 -2.76 -5.40 5.04
C ALA A 175 -1.60 -4.38 5.06
N LEU A 176 -1.89 -3.08 4.87
CA LEU A 176 -0.89 -2.02 5.02
C LEU A 176 -0.57 -1.73 6.48
N GLY A 177 -1.50 -1.97 7.40
CA GLY A 177 -1.25 -1.92 8.85
C GLY A 177 -0.20 -2.93 9.29
N GLU A 178 -0.25 -4.14 8.74
CA GLU A 178 0.73 -5.19 9.05
C GLU A 178 2.14 -4.89 8.50
N LEU A 179 2.26 -4.02 7.50
CA LEU A 179 3.55 -3.63 6.91
C LEU A 179 4.11 -2.34 7.50
N TYR A 180 3.25 -1.34 7.67
CA TYR A 180 3.63 0.03 8.04
C TYR A 180 3.27 0.41 9.48
N GLY A 181 2.52 -0.42 10.19
CA GLY A 181 1.82 -0.02 11.41
C GLY A 181 0.62 0.89 11.12
N ARG A 182 0.08 1.48 12.19
CA ARG A 182 -1.04 2.43 12.12
C ARG A 182 -0.56 3.86 12.27
N LEU A 183 -1.37 4.77 11.73
CA LEU A 183 -1.29 6.20 11.95
C LEU A 183 -2.26 6.58 13.07
N TYR A 184 -1.76 7.26 14.08
CA TYR A 184 -2.50 7.72 15.25
C TYR A 184 -2.56 9.24 15.23
N THR A 185 -3.68 9.83 15.65
CA THR A 185 -3.66 11.24 16.05
C THR A 185 -2.78 11.38 17.29
N TRP A 186 -2.34 12.58 17.62
CA TRP A 186 -1.50 12.74 18.82
C TRP A 186 -2.26 12.37 20.10
N GLU A 187 -3.55 12.70 20.16
CA GLU A 187 -4.43 12.34 21.27
C GLU A 187 -4.53 10.81 21.45
N GLU A 188 -4.68 10.08 20.35
CA GLU A 188 -4.66 8.61 20.37
C GLU A 188 -3.27 8.08 20.74
N ALA A 189 -2.20 8.65 20.16
CA ALA A 189 -0.82 8.22 20.37
C ALA A 189 -0.41 8.28 21.85
N LYS A 190 -0.92 9.24 22.63
CA LYS A 190 -0.65 9.37 24.07
C LYS A 190 -1.11 8.18 24.90
N THR A 191 -2.05 7.38 24.40
CA THR A 191 -2.62 6.21 25.09
C THR A 191 -2.43 4.91 24.32
N ALA A 192 -1.80 4.96 23.13
CA ALA A 192 -1.69 3.81 22.25
C ALA A 192 -0.67 2.78 22.72
N CYS A 193 0.42 3.20 23.38
CA CYS A 193 1.45 2.26 23.83
C CYS A 193 0.94 1.33 24.95
N PRO A 194 1.36 0.05 24.94
CA PRO A 194 0.92 -0.92 25.93
C PRO A 194 1.47 -0.61 27.33
N GLU A 195 0.89 -1.24 28.35
CA GLU A 195 1.35 -1.10 29.73
C GLU A 195 2.85 -1.41 29.86
N GLY A 196 3.55 -0.60 30.65
CA GLY A 196 5.02 -0.67 30.79
C GLY A 196 5.79 -0.03 29.62
N TRP A 197 5.10 0.41 28.57
CA TRP A 197 5.66 1.18 27.47
C TRP A 197 4.98 2.55 27.38
N ARG A 198 5.63 3.51 26.74
CA ARG A 198 5.12 4.87 26.57
C ARG A 198 5.46 5.42 25.20
N LEU A 199 4.72 6.45 24.79
CA LEU A 199 5.10 7.29 23.66
C LEU A 199 6.40 8.03 24.02
N PRO A 200 7.40 8.09 23.12
CA PRO A 200 8.68 8.71 23.42
C PRO A 200 8.50 10.21 23.51
N ASP A 201 9.06 10.83 24.54
CA ASP A 201 9.13 12.28 24.67
C ASP A 201 10.38 12.82 23.94
N ASN A 202 10.58 14.13 23.96
CA ASN A 202 11.72 14.73 23.30
C ASN A 202 13.05 14.22 23.88
N LYS A 203 13.10 13.87 25.18
CA LYS A 203 14.33 13.40 25.81
C LYS A 203 14.71 11.99 25.34
N ASP A 204 13.73 11.12 25.13
CA ASP A 204 13.97 9.80 24.55
C ASP A 204 14.52 9.91 23.14
N TRP A 205 13.93 10.79 22.34
CA TRP A 205 14.42 11.09 21.00
C TRP A 205 15.88 11.58 21.05
N GLU A 206 16.22 12.51 21.94
CA GLU A 206 17.60 12.97 22.13
C GLU A 206 18.55 11.83 22.53
N ASN A 207 18.12 10.90 23.38
CA ASN A 207 18.91 9.73 23.76
C ASN A 207 19.18 8.83 22.53
N LEU A 208 18.16 8.55 21.72
CA LEU A 208 18.33 7.80 20.46
C LEU A 208 19.32 8.49 19.51
N ALA A 209 19.19 9.81 19.34
CA ALA A 209 20.09 10.58 18.48
C ALA A 209 21.53 10.59 19.00
N LYS A 210 21.73 10.68 20.32
CA LYS A 210 23.05 10.61 20.94
C LYS A 210 23.75 9.29 20.60
N GLU A 211 23.05 8.16 20.71
CA GLU A 211 23.60 6.84 20.37
C GLU A 211 23.94 6.75 18.87
N LEU A 212 23.06 7.26 17.99
CA LEU A 212 23.30 7.34 16.54
C LEU A 212 24.42 8.32 16.16
N ASN A 213 24.73 9.28 17.04
CA ASN A 213 25.74 10.33 16.83
C ASN A 213 27.05 10.06 17.57
N GLY A 214 27.36 8.79 17.85
CA GLY A 214 28.63 8.39 18.47
C GLY A 214 28.82 8.94 19.89
N GLY A 215 27.72 9.11 20.63
CA GLY A 215 27.71 9.61 22.00
C GLY A 215 27.61 11.13 22.14
N ALA A 216 27.70 11.89 21.06
CA ALA A 216 27.57 13.35 21.08
C ALA A 216 26.09 13.76 21.15
N ALA A 217 25.74 14.54 22.18
CA ALA A 217 24.36 14.99 22.41
C ALA A 217 23.85 15.89 21.28
N LEU A 218 22.59 15.67 20.89
CA LEU A 218 21.87 16.52 19.97
C LEU A 218 20.55 16.92 20.64
N ALA A 219 20.31 18.23 20.81
CA ALA A 219 19.05 18.73 21.33
C ALA A 219 17.89 18.38 20.39
N PHE A 220 16.68 18.27 20.94
CA PHE A 220 15.52 17.91 20.12
C PHE A 220 15.25 18.94 19.01
N ASP A 221 15.33 20.23 19.30
CA ASP A 221 15.13 21.28 18.31
C ASP A 221 16.36 21.55 17.42
N GLY A 222 17.43 20.77 17.60
CA GLY A 222 18.67 20.87 16.84
C GLY A 222 18.65 20.18 15.48
N LYS A 223 19.65 20.50 14.64
CA LYS A 223 19.85 19.84 13.35
C LYS A 223 20.46 18.44 13.53
N TRP A 224 19.70 17.42 13.16
CA TRP A 224 20.15 16.02 13.20
C TRP A 224 20.65 15.57 11.83
N ALA A 225 21.84 16.06 11.46
CA ALA A 225 22.43 15.81 10.16
C ALA A 225 22.81 14.32 9.98
N GLY A 226 22.36 13.69 8.90
CA GLY A 226 22.70 12.30 8.56
C GLY A 226 22.06 11.22 9.44
N ILE A 227 21.34 11.57 10.51
CA ILE A 227 20.74 10.61 11.43
C ILE A 227 19.61 9.81 10.76
N GLY A 228 18.88 10.42 9.81
CA GLY A 228 17.83 9.75 9.05
C GLY A 228 18.38 8.57 8.24
N SER A 229 19.48 8.77 7.52
CA SER A 229 20.15 7.68 6.80
C SER A 229 20.65 6.57 7.72
N LYS A 230 21.10 6.92 8.93
CA LYS A 230 21.60 5.93 9.91
C LYS A 230 20.51 4.99 10.38
N ILE A 231 19.27 5.47 10.54
CA ILE A 231 18.19 4.71 11.19
C ILE A 231 17.24 4.03 10.19
N SER A 232 17.21 4.50 8.93
CA SER A 232 16.31 3.97 7.90
C SER A 232 16.71 2.60 7.36
N ALA A 233 15.70 1.76 7.14
CA ALA A 233 15.84 0.45 6.51
C ALA A 233 15.65 0.51 4.99
N LYS A 234 16.36 -0.35 4.26
CA LYS A 234 16.16 -0.56 2.82
C LYS A 234 14.99 -1.54 2.60
N ALA A 235 13.86 -1.24 3.22
CA ALA A 235 12.72 -2.14 3.27
C ALA A 235 12.05 -2.29 1.90
N THR A 236 11.55 -3.49 1.61
CA THR A 236 10.88 -3.81 0.34
C THR A 236 9.53 -4.49 0.56
N ILE A 237 8.60 -4.26 -0.38
CA ILE A 237 7.36 -5.03 -0.54
C ILE A 237 7.46 -5.81 -1.84
N ASN A 238 7.44 -7.15 -1.79
CA ASN A 238 7.60 -8.03 -2.94
C ASN A 238 8.81 -7.63 -3.82
N SER A 239 9.96 -7.38 -3.18
CA SER A 239 11.21 -6.89 -3.79
C SER A 239 11.18 -5.47 -4.38
N VAL A 240 10.08 -4.73 -4.23
CA VAL A 240 9.99 -3.31 -4.61
C VAL A 240 10.33 -2.44 -3.40
N ASN A 241 11.24 -1.46 -3.57
CA ASN A 241 11.63 -0.55 -2.48
C ASN A 241 10.41 0.21 -1.93
N MET A 242 10.29 0.26 -0.60
CA MET A 242 9.26 1.06 0.06
C MET A 242 9.60 2.53 0.02
N TRP A 243 10.87 2.89 0.21
CA TRP A 243 11.35 4.25 0.02
C TRP A 243 11.47 4.57 -1.46
N LYS A 244 11.02 5.76 -1.83
CA LYS A 244 11.29 6.36 -3.14
C LYS A 244 12.80 6.48 -3.33
N TYR A 245 13.26 6.26 -4.56
CA TYR A 245 14.68 6.35 -4.89
C TYR A 245 15.21 7.77 -4.65
N SER A 246 16.38 7.87 -4.03
CA SER A 246 17.17 9.09 -3.91
C SER A 246 18.67 8.74 -3.95
N PRO A 247 19.51 9.52 -4.65
CA PRO A 247 20.97 9.38 -4.59
C PRO A 247 21.58 10.02 -3.32
N ASN A 248 20.82 10.85 -2.60
CA ASN A 248 21.28 11.60 -1.42
C ASN A 248 21.05 10.85 -0.10
N PHE A 249 20.37 9.70 -0.16
CA PHE A 249 19.90 8.97 1.01
C PHE A 249 20.50 7.56 1.07
N GLN A 250 20.96 7.15 2.25
CA GLN A 250 21.50 5.82 2.51
C GLN A 250 20.62 5.09 3.53
N TYR A 251 20.60 3.77 3.46
CA TYR A 251 19.78 2.94 4.35
C TYR A 251 20.68 2.05 5.20
N LEU A 252 21.15 2.59 6.34
CA LEU A 252 22.14 1.90 7.18
C LEU A 252 21.51 1.06 8.30
N ASN A 253 20.25 1.33 8.64
CA ASN A 253 19.45 0.62 9.64
C ASN A 253 20.18 0.26 10.94
N GLN A 254 20.93 1.21 11.50
CA GLN A 254 21.63 1.03 12.77
C GLN A 254 20.66 0.62 13.87
N PHE A 255 21.13 -0.28 14.74
CA PHE A 255 20.35 -0.92 15.81
C PHE A 255 19.15 -1.74 15.34
N GLY A 256 18.96 -1.94 14.03
CA GLY A 256 17.78 -2.61 13.49
C GLY A 256 16.48 -1.86 13.80
N TRP A 257 16.51 -0.53 13.89
CA TRP A 257 15.34 0.28 14.27
C TRP A 257 14.25 0.31 13.18
N ASN A 258 14.59 -0.02 11.93
CA ASN A 258 13.69 -0.15 10.79
C ASN A 258 12.81 1.09 10.51
N ALA A 259 13.42 2.25 10.29
CA ALA A 259 12.67 3.41 9.82
C ALA A 259 12.15 3.15 8.39
N ILE A 260 10.83 3.15 8.21
CA ILE A 260 10.13 2.88 6.95
C ILE A 260 9.11 4.00 6.62
N PRO A 261 8.83 4.27 5.33
CA PRO A 261 8.08 5.45 4.90
C PRO A 261 6.57 5.21 4.89
N ALA A 262 5.99 5.14 6.09
CA ALA A 262 4.56 4.94 6.30
C ALA A 262 3.68 6.12 5.82
N GLY A 263 4.29 7.27 5.51
CA GLY A 263 3.57 8.49 5.22
C GLY A 263 2.85 9.03 6.46
N ASN A 264 1.80 9.79 6.22
CA ASN A 264 0.98 10.42 7.25
C ASN A 264 -0.46 10.59 6.77
N SER A 265 -1.35 11.04 7.66
CA SER A 265 -2.72 11.40 7.30
C SER A 265 -3.10 12.78 7.80
N THR A 266 -4.11 13.39 7.18
CA THR A 266 -4.67 14.68 7.58
C THR A 266 -6.20 14.63 7.62
N GLY A 267 -6.81 15.63 8.25
CA GLY A 267 -8.27 15.76 8.35
C GLY A 267 -8.93 14.61 9.11
N SER A 268 -8.27 14.04 10.12
CA SER A 268 -8.75 12.89 10.90
C SER A 268 -9.00 11.67 10.01
N TYR A 269 -7.93 11.25 9.29
CA TYR A 269 -7.91 10.09 8.38
C TYR A 269 -8.72 10.23 7.09
N ARG A 270 -9.13 11.45 6.73
CA ARG A 270 -9.80 11.72 5.44
C ARG A 270 -8.84 11.63 4.26
N THR A 271 -7.59 12.01 4.47
CA THR A 271 -6.57 12.01 3.41
C THR A 271 -5.31 11.32 3.90
N PHE A 272 -4.80 10.37 3.13
CA PHE A 272 -3.52 9.70 3.35
C PHE A 272 -2.51 10.21 2.32
N LEU A 273 -1.33 10.61 2.79
CA LEU A 273 -0.32 11.30 1.98
C LEU A 273 1.06 10.68 2.23
N ASN A 274 1.97 10.92 1.28
CA ASN A 274 3.42 10.80 1.48
C ASN A 274 3.96 9.38 1.77
N ARG A 275 3.16 8.31 1.59
CA ARG A 275 3.69 6.94 1.65
C ARG A 275 4.81 6.76 0.62
N GLY A 276 5.93 6.22 1.08
CA GLY A 276 7.15 6.06 0.28
C GLY A 276 8.07 7.29 0.26
N GLU A 277 7.59 8.45 0.71
CA GLU A 277 8.35 9.70 0.70
C GLU A 277 8.71 10.19 2.10
N TYR A 278 7.82 9.98 3.07
CA TYR A 278 8.01 10.41 4.45
C TYR A 278 7.80 9.26 5.43
N ALA A 279 8.60 9.27 6.48
CA ALA A 279 8.34 8.51 7.70
C ALA A 279 8.19 9.51 8.85
N THR A 280 7.14 9.39 9.66
CA THR A 280 6.79 10.42 10.66
C THR A 280 6.36 9.77 11.97
N TRP A 281 6.92 10.23 13.09
CA TRP A 281 6.66 9.68 14.42
C TRP A 281 6.39 10.76 15.45
N TRP A 282 5.35 10.56 16.26
CA TRP A 282 5.01 11.47 17.34
C TRP A 282 6.04 11.49 18.47
N SER A 283 6.20 12.66 19.07
CA SER A 283 6.72 12.84 20.43
C SER A 283 5.56 13.01 21.41
N ALA A 284 5.74 12.56 22.64
CA ALA A 284 4.80 12.76 23.75
C ALA A 284 4.74 14.19 24.26
N ASP A 285 5.68 15.05 23.83
CA ASP A 285 5.71 16.48 24.13
C ASP A 285 4.88 17.27 23.12
N GLN A 286 4.32 18.38 23.62
CA GLN A 286 3.48 19.29 22.84
C GLN A 286 4.15 20.63 22.59
N LYS A 287 3.88 21.22 21.43
CA LYS A 287 4.33 22.58 21.10
C LYS A 287 3.46 23.65 21.76
N ASP A 288 2.16 23.39 21.84
CA ASP A 288 1.13 24.23 22.44
C ASP A 288 -0.14 23.40 22.71
N ASN A 289 -1.27 24.05 23.04
CA ASN A 289 -2.53 23.37 23.34
C ASN A 289 -3.10 22.58 22.16
N ASN A 290 -2.83 22.99 20.92
CA ASN A 290 -3.40 22.42 19.70
C ASN A 290 -2.42 21.50 18.95
N ASN A 291 -1.12 21.65 19.18
CA ASN A 291 -0.08 21.00 18.38
C ASN A 291 0.85 20.10 19.19
N GLY A 292 1.10 18.88 18.68
CA GLY A 292 2.09 17.93 19.19
C GLY A 292 3.39 17.99 18.38
N PHE A 293 4.53 17.69 19.00
CA PHE A 293 5.79 17.57 18.27
C PHE A 293 5.92 16.20 17.58
N TYR A 294 6.58 16.16 16.43
CA TYR A 294 6.94 14.93 15.75
C TYR A 294 8.32 15.02 15.10
N ARG A 295 8.90 13.86 14.83
CA ARG A 295 10.12 13.68 14.02
C ARG A 295 9.77 13.10 12.67
N PHE A 296 10.52 13.46 11.64
CA PHE A 296 10.30 12.89 10.31
C PHE A 296 11.58 12.72 9.49
N ILE A 297 11.56 11.74 8.60
CA ILE A 297 12.59 11.53 7.58
C ILE A 297 11.94 11.73 6.22
N TYR A 298 12.59 12.49 5.35
CA TYR A 298 12.20 12.70 3.97
C TYR A 298 13.13 11.91 3.04
N PHE A 299 12.58 11.23 2.04
CA PHE A 299 13.32 10.25 1.23
C PHE A 299 14.57 10.81 0.52
N ASP A 300 14.61 12.12 0.27
CA ASP A 300 15.72 12.79 -0.44
C ASP A 300 16.61 13.64 0.48
N SER A 301 16.53 13.43 1.80
CA SER A 301 17.39 14.11 2.78
C SER A 301 17.89 13.14 3.84
N PRO A 302 19.20 13.06 4.09
CA PRO A 302 19.75 12.10 5.05
C PRO A 302 19.47 12.48 6.52
N ASP A 303 18.82 13.62 6.76
CA ASP A 303 18.63 14.22 8.08
C ASP A 303 17.39 13.66 8.78
N PHE A 304 17.28 13.91 10.09
CA PHE A 304 16.11 13.53 10.90
C PHE A 304 15.48 14.73 11.61
N PRO A 305 14.89 15.69 10.87
CA PRO A 305 14.30 16.90 11.43
C PRO A 305 13.08 16.63 12.32
N TYR A 306 12.67 17.68 13.04
CA TYR A 306 11.44 17.74 13.82
C TYR A 306 10.47 18.79 13.23
N ASN A 307 9.19 18.68 13.58
CA ASN A 307 8.19 19.71 13.35
C ASN A 307 7.02 19.50 14.33
N PHE A 308 5.89 20.19 14.15
CA PHE A 308 4.68 20.02 14.93
C PHE A 308 3.44 20.02 14.04
N ALA A 309 2.37 19.37 14.50
CA ALA A 309 1.09 19.34 13.80
C ALA A 309 -0.09 19.20 14.78
N SER A 310 -1.28 19.46 14.25
CA SER A 310 -2.55 19.36 14.97
C SER A 310 -2.71 18.01 15.67
N LYS A 311 -3.06 18.05 16.96
CA LYS A 311 -3.20 16.87 17.80
C LYS A 311 -4.38 15.97 17.42
N SER A 312 -5.43 16.54 16.83
CA SER A 312 -6.70 15.85 16.55
C SER A 312 -6.90 15.49 15.08
N THR A 313 -6.13 16.07 14.17
CA THR A 313 -6.36 15.91 12.72
C THR A 313 -5.19 15.35 11.93
N PHE A 314 -3.95 15.47 12.43
CA PHE A 314 -2.78 14.86 11.79
C PHE A 314 -2.58 13.45 12.32
N GLY A 315 -2.27 12.50 11.45
CA GLY A 315 -1.95 11.12 11.83
C GLY A 315 -0.51 10.78 11.51
N ALA A 316 0.23 10.27 12.50
CA ALA A 316 1.62 9.83 12.36
C ALA A 316 1.82 8.46 13.04
N SER A 317 2.95 7.82 12.74
CA SER A 317 3.29 6.53 13.34
C SER A 317 3.68 6.68 14.82
N VAL A 318 3.57 5.59 15.58
CA VAL A 318 3.99 5.51 16.99
C VAL A 318 5.09 4.47 17.13
N ARG A 319 6.12 4.80 17.93
CA ARG A 319 7.22 3.92 18.31
C ARG A 319 7.36 3.92 19.82
N CYS A 320 6.88 2.88 20.48
CA CYS A 320 6.86 2.83 21.92
C CYS A 320 8.24 2.60 22.51
N VAL A 321 8.48 3.19 23.68
CA VAL A 321 9.72 3.07 24.44
C VAL A 321 9.47 2.73 25.90
N ARG A 322 10.49 2.20 26.56
CA ARG A 322 10.54 2.07 28.02
C ARG A 322 12.00 2.14 28.49
N ASP A 323 12.19 2.34 29.79
CA ASP A 323 13.51 2.21 30.37
C ASP A 323 13.99 0.75 30.24
N ALA A 324 15.21 0.58 29.75
CA ALA A 324 15.80 -0.74 29.67
C ALA A 324 16.07 -1.26 31.08
N SER A 325 15.77 -2.54 31.33
CA SER A 325 16.17 -3.17 32.59
C SER A 325 17.69 -3.09 32.73
N ALA A 326 18.18 -2.65 33.89
CA ALA A 326 19.61 -2.61 34.16
C ALA A 326 20.22 -4.01 33.92
N LYS A 327 21.31 -4.06 33.16
CA LYS A 327 22.12 -5.28 33.03
C LYS A 327 22.90 -5.54 34.31
#